data_AF-A0A7J3MK21-F1
#
_entry.id   AF-A0A7J3MK21-F1
#
_cell.length_a   1.000
_cell.length_b   1.000
_cell.length_c   1.000
_cell.angle_alpha   90.00
_cell.angle_beta   90.00
_cell.angle_gamma   90.00
#
_symmetry.space_group_name_H-M   'P 1'
#
loop_
_entity.id
_entity.type
_entity.pdbx_description
1 polymer ?
#
loop_
_entity_poly.entity_id
_entity_poly.type
_entity_poly.pdbx_seq_one_letter_code
_entity_poly.pdbx_strand_id
1 'polypeptide(L)'
;MRRKTRIPDEEECLKILREEGVADNVIKHAIRVLGVAKELTDRIRLKGYVVDDKLVAAGALLHDIGRSVTHDVSHGLVGGRIIRRRQLDERLARIVERHVGGGISREEAEKLGLGPLNLVPETIEEKIVCYADKLVDGDRRIDFQETLKYFAEKLGAEHPAIKRLEELDKFFQEILN
;
A
#
# COMPACT_ATOMS: atom_id res chain seq x y z
N MET A 1 -24.80 17.79 -6.06
CA MET A 1 -24.72 16.41 -5.54
C MET A 1 -23.25 16.00 -5.51
N ARG A 2 -22.67 15.72 -4.34
CA ARG A 2 -21.33 15.11 -4.28
C ARG A 2 -21.44 13.74 -4.98
N ARG A 3 -20.75 13.53 -6.09
CA ARG A 3 -20.67 12.20 -6.73
C ARG A 3 -20.15 11.24 -5.67
N LYS A 4 -20.91 10.20 -5.34
CA LYS A 4 -20.41 9.09 -4.52
C LYS A 4 -19.20 8.53 -5.26
N THR A 5 -18.01 8.71 -4.71
CA THR A 5 -16.78 8.17 -5.29
C THR A 5 -16.83 6.65 -5.20
N ARG A 6 -16.58 5.97 -6.32
CA ARG A 6 -16.71 4.52 -6.48
C ARG A 6 -15.41 3.83 -6.06
N ILE A 7 -15.52 2.69 -5.38
CA ILE A 7 -14.43 1.72 -5.22
C ILE A 7 -14.58 0.71 -6.37
N PRO A 8 -13.56 0.54 -7.23
CA PRO A 8 -13.60 -0.44 -8.31
C PRO A 8 -13.52 -1.87 -7.77
N ASP A 9 -14.12 -2.82 -8.49
CA ASP A 9 -13.90 -4.24 -8.22
C ASP A 9 -12.55 -4.71 -8.80
N GLU A 10 -12.21 -5.98 -8.58
CA GLU A 10 -10.91 -6.53 -8.99
C GLU A 10 -10.70 -6.52 -10.50
N GLU A 11 -11.74 -6.83 -11.28
CA GLU A 11 -11.67 -6.83 -12.74
C GLU A 11 -11.44 -5.40 -13.27
N GLU A 12 -12.18 -4.42 -12.72
CA GLU A 12 -12.01 -3.02 -13.05
C GLU A 12 -10.63 -2.50 -12.62
N CYS A 13 -10.11 -2.89 -11.46
CA CYS A 13 -8.75 -2.55 -11.04
C CYS A 13 -7.70 -3.04 -12.04
N LEU A 14 -7.79 -4.30 -12.46
CA LEU A 14 -6.86 -4.87 -13.45
C LEU A 14 -6.98 -4.18 -14.81
N LYS A 15 -8.19 -3.77 -15.20
CA LYS A 15 -8.39 -2.97 -16.41
C LYS A 15 -7.73 -1.59 -16.28
N ILE A 16 -7.92 -0.90 -15.15
CA ILE A 16 -7.31 0.39 -14.87
C ILE A 16 -5.78 0.32 -14.94
N LEU A 17 -5.16 -0.70 -14.34
CA LEU A 17 -3.70 -0.88 -14.39
C LEU A 17 -3.19 -1.00 -15.84
N ARG A 18 -3.88 -1.77 -16.68
CA ARG A 18 -3.55 -1.92 -18.10
C ARG A 18 -3.74 -0.61 -18.87
N GLU A 19 -4.83 0.11 -18.61
CA GLU A 19 -5.11 1.40 -19.25
C GLU A 19 -4.07 2.49 -18.88
N GLU A 20 -3.58 2.49 -17.65
CA GLU A 20 -2.50 3.40 -17.23
C GLU A 20 -1.11 2.95 -17.72
N GLY A 21 -0.99 1.80 -18.38
CA GLY A 21 0.29 1.30 -18.90
C GLY A 21 1.22 0.77 -17.81
N VAL A 22 0.68 0.24 -16.71
CA VAL A 22 1.47 -0.44 -15.67
C VAL A 22 2.06 -1.73 -16.25
N ALA A 23 3.36 -1.95 -16.02
CA ALA A 23 4.06 -3.12 -16.55
C ALA A 23 3.57 -4.45 -15.96
N ASP A 24 3.62 -5.53 -16.75
CA ASP A 24 3.08 -6.85 -16.38
C ASP A 24 3.68 -7.42 -15.08
N ASN A 25 4.96 -7.17 -14.81
CA ASN A 25 5.61 -7.60 -13.57
C ASN A 25 5.03 -6.89 -12.34
N VAL A 26 4.67 -5.61 -12.46
CA VAL A 26 4.01 -4.84 -11.39
C VAL A 26 2.56 -5.32 -11.20
N ILE A 27 1.86 -5.66 -12.29
CA ILE A 27 0.51 -6.25 -12.20
C ILE A 27 0.56 -7.61 -11.49
N LYS A 28 1.54 -8.47 -11.82
CA LYS A 28 1.73 -9.77 -11.13
C LYS A 28 2.01 -9.58 -9.64
N HIS A 29 2.86 -8.62 -9.29
CA HIS A 29 3.12 -8.24 -7.91
C HIS A 29 1.82 -7.82 -7.19
N ALA A 30 1.05 -6.90 -7.77
CA ALA A 30 -0.20 -6.43 -7.19
C ALA A 30 -1.24 -7.55 -6.97
N ILE A 31 -1.33 -8.52 -7.89
CA ILE A 31 -2.18 -9.72 -7.73
C ILE A 31 -1.70 -10.58 -6.56
N ARG A 32 -0.38 -10.71 -6.36
CA ARG A 32 0.17 -11.46 -5.22
C ARG A 32 -0.12 -10.75 -3.90
N VAL A 33 0.04 -9.42 -3.85
CA VAL A 33 -0.30 -8.58 -2.70
C VAL A 33 -1.79 -8.68 -2.38
N LEU A 34 -2.67 -8.68 -3.38
CA LEU A 34 -4.11 -8.90 -3.19
C LEU A 34 -4.41 -10.22 -2.45
N GLY A 35 -3.74 -11.31 -2.83
CA GLY A 35 -3.90 -12.61 -2.17
C GLY A 35 -3.53 -12.55 -0.69
N VAL A 36 -2.40 -11.92 -0.35
CA VAL A 36 -1.97 -11.74 1.04
C VAL A 36 -2.91 -10.80 1.80
N ALA A 37 -3.34 -9.70 1.19
CA ALA A 37 -4.24 -8.73 1.81
C ALA A 37 -5.61 -9.34 2.16
N LYS A 38 -6.16 -10.20 1.28
CA LYS A 38 -7.39 -10.94 1.55
C LYS A 38 -7.24 -11.91 2.74
N GLU A 39 -6.16 -12.70 2.76
CA GLU A 39 -5.86 -13.61 3.88
C GLU A 39 -5.76 -12.84 5.21
N LEU A 40 -5.04 -11.73 5.24
CA LEU A 40 -4.93 -10.87 6.42
C LEU A 40 -6.30 -10.33 6.84
N THR A 41 -7.08 -9.83 5.88
CA THR A 41 -8.42 -9.28 6.14
C THR A 41 -9.34 -10.33 6.77
N ASP A 42 -9.37 -11.56 6.23
CA ASP A 42 -10.18 -12.65 6.78
C ASP A 42 -9.79 -12.96 8.23
N ARG A 43 -8.50 -13.07 8.52
CA ARG A 43 -8.00 -13.34 9.88
C ARG A 43 -8.33 -12.21 10.85
N ILE A 44 -8.19 -10.96 10.41
CA ILE A 44 -8.49 -9.77 11.22
C ILE A 44 -9.99 -9.69 11.54
N ARG A 45 -10.85 -10.05 10.58
CA ARG A 45 -12.31 -10.09 10.79
C ARG A 45 -12.72 -11.18 11.78
N LEU A 46 -12.06 -12.34 11.76
CA LEU A 46 -12.29 -13.40 12.76
C LEU A 46 -11.98 -12.93 14.19
N LYS A 47 -11.13 -11.91 14.34
CA LYS A 47 -10.78 -11.27 15.61
C LYS A 47 -11.76 -10.16 16.01
N GLY A 48 -12.82 -9.93 15.24
CA GLY A 48 -13.89 -8.98 15.53
C GLY A 48 -13.67 -7.56 15.00
N TYR A 49 -12.61 -7.32 14.23
CA TYR A 49 -12.36 -6.03 13.60
C TYR A 49 -13.25 -5.83 12.37
N VAL A 50 -13.72 -4.60 12.18
CA VAL A 50 -14.45 -4.19 10.98
C VAL A 50 -13.45 -3.69 9.94
N VAL A 51 -13.49 -4.26 8.75
CA VAL A 51 -12.62 -3.91 7.62
C VAL A 51 -13.46 -3.77 6.35
N ASP A 52 -13.18 -2.75 5.54
CA ASP A 52 -13.79 -2.59 4.21
C ASP A 52 -13.04 -3.47 3.18
N ASP A 53 -13.49 -4.72 3.00
CA ASP A 53 -12.87 -5.72 2.12
C ASP A 53 -12.67 -5.20 0.68
N LYS A 54 -13.63 -4.42 0.16
CA LYS A 54 -13.57 -3.87 -1.19
C LYS A 54 -12.47 -2.82 -1.29
N LEU A 55 -12.35 -1.97 -0.27
CA LEU A 55 -11.32 -0.96 -0.21
C LEU A 55 -9.92 -1.59 -0.09
N VAL A 56 -9.76 -2.64 0.71
CA VAL A 56 -8.50 -3.39 0.81
C VAL A 56 -8.14 -4.03 -0.52
N ALA A 57 -9.09 -4.72 -1.17
CA ALA A 57 -8.83 -5.39 -2.44
C ALA A 57 -8.43 -4.40 -3.55
N ALA A 58 -9.17 -3.29 -3.69
CA ALA A 58 -8.82 -2.24 -4.63
C ALA A 58 -7.49 -1.57 -4.29
N GLY A 59 -7.24 -1.32 -3.00
CA GLY A 59 -5.98 -0.78 -2.50
C GLY A 59 -4.79 -1.66 -2.84
N ALA A 60 -4.89 -2.97 -2.59
CA ALA A 60 -3.85 -3.94 -2.90
C ALA A 60 -3.54 -4.01 -4.41
N LEU A 61 -4.56 -3.99 -5.26
CA LEU A 61 -4.35 -4.01 -6.72
C LEU A 61 -3.76 -2.70 -7.26
N LEU A 62 -4.15 -1.56 -6.69
CA LEU A 62 -3.82 -0.24 -7.24
C LEU A 62 -2.69 0.49 -6.50
N HIS A 63 -2.12 -0.08 -5.44
CA HIS A 63 -1.08 0.59 -4.62
C HIS A 63 0.11 1.08 -5.46
N ASP A 64 0.52 0.30 -6.46
CA ASP A 64 1.69 0.60 -7.29
C ASP A 64 1.32 1.26 -8.63
N ILE A 65 0.08 1.74 -8.81
CA ILE A 65 -0.38 2.33 -10.09
C ILE A 65 0.48 3.52 -10.56
N GLY A 66 1.14 4.22 -9.64
CA GLY A 66 2.08 5.31 -9.97
C GLY A 66 3.33 4.84 -10.70
N ARG A 67 3.64 3.54 -10.71
CA ARG A 67 4.72 2.92 -11.49
C ARG A 67 4.53 3.03 -13.00
N SER A 68 3.32 3.34 -13.46
CA SER A 68 3.07 3.77 -14.85
C SER A 68 3.83 5.02 -15.26
N VAL A 69 4.24 5.86 -14.30
CA VAL A 69 4.80 7.20 -14.56
C VAL A 69 6.20 7.36 -13.97
N THR A 70 6.44 6.86 -12.75
CA THR A 70 7.76 6.98 -12.09
C THR A 70 8.15 5.71 -11.35
N HIS A 71 9.46 5.49 -11.24
CA HIS A 71 10.05 4.36 -10.53
C HIS A 71 10.74 4.77 -9.21
N ASP A 72 10.67 6.04 -8.83
CA ASP A 72 11.21 6.51 -7.55
C ASP A 72 10.17 6.42 -6.41
N VAL A 73 10.53 6.94 -5.23
CA VAL A 73 9.68 6.93 -4.03
C VAL A 73 8.35 7.67 -4.21
N SER A 74 8.27 8.62 -5.16
CA SER A 74 7.08 9.44 -5.40
C SER A 74 5.95 8.70 -6.12
N HIS A 75 6.16 7.45 -6.56
CA HIS A 75 5.11 6.64 -7.20
C HIS A 75 3.84 6.53 -6.33
N GLY A 76 3.96 6.50 -4.99
CA GLY A 76 2.78 6.56 -4.10
C GLY A 76 1.95 7.84 -4.31
N LEU A 77 2.59 9.01 -4.31
CA LEU A 77 1.91 10.29 -4.56
C LEU A 77 1.39 10.42 -6.01
N VAL A 78 2.17 9.95 -6.98
CA VAL A 78 1.72 9.91 -8.38
C VAL A 78 0.50 9.01 -8.52
N GLY A 79 0.50 7.85 -7.86
CA GLY A 79 -0.61 6.92 -7.83
C GLY A 79 -1.86 7.55 -7.21
N GLY A 80 -1.73 8.22 -6.06
CA GLY A 80 -2.83 8.98 -5.44
C GLY A 80 -3.43 10.03 -6.38
N ARG A 81 -2.60 10.71 -7.18
CA ARG A 81 -3.08 11.64 -8.23
C ARG A 81 -3.82 10.92 -9.36
N ILE A 82 -3.35 9.74 -9.79
CA ILE A 82 -4.05 8.92 -10.80
C ILE A 82 -5.44 8.51 -10.29
N ILE A 83 -5.52 7.98 -9.07
CA ILE A 83 -6.79 7.57 -8.44
C ILE A 83 -7.80 8.74 -8.42
N ARG A 84 -7.35 9.94 -8.01
CA ARG A 84 -8.19 11.14 -7.99
C ARG A 84 -8.59 11.62 -9.38
N ARG A 85 -7.68 11.58 -10.37
CA ARG A 85 -8.01 11.91 -11.77
C ARG A 85 -9.07 10.97 -12.36
N ARG A 86 -9.06 9.70 -11.93
CA ARG A 86 -10.08 8.71 -12.27
C ARG A 86 -11.38 8.83 -11.47
N GLN A 87 -11.51 9.82 -10.58
CA GLN A 87 -12.70 10.07 -9.76
C GLN A 87 -13.10 8.88 -8.87
N LEU A 88 -12.12 8.11 -8.42
CA LEU A 88 -12.30 6.99 -7.48
C LEU A 88 -12.30 7.49 -6.02
N ASP A 89 -12.60 6.59 -5.08
CA ASP A 89 -12.68 6.89 -3.64
C ASP A 89 -11.39 7.55 -3.10
N GLU A 90 -11.54 8.63 -2.34
CA GLU A 90 -10.42 9.33 -1.71
C GLU A 90 -9.68 8.43 -0.71
N ARG A 91 -10.39 7.52 -0.03
CA ARG A 91 -9.77 6.53 0.86
C ARG A 91 -8.83 5.61 0.09
N LEU A 92 -9.19 5.24 -1.14
CA LEU A 92 -8.32 4.45 -2.01
C LEU A 92 -7.08 5.26 -2.40
N ALA A 93 -7.23 6.54 -2.73
CA ALA A 93 -6.08 7.40 -3.04
C ALA A 93 -5.09 7.48 -1.86
N ARG A 94 -5.59 7.58 -0.62
CA ARG A 94 -4.75 7.59 0.58
C ARG A 94 -4.01 6.28 0.82
N ILE A 95 -4.65 5.13 0.58
CA ILE A 95 -3.97 3.83 0.63
C ILE A 95 -2.78 3.82 -0.33
N VAL A 96 -3.01 4.25 -1.58
CA VAL A 96 -1.95 4.34 -2.60
C VAL A 96 -0.84 5.32 -2.18
N GLU A 97 -1.16 6.43 -1.52
CA GLU A 97 -0.16 7.41 -1.09
C GLU A 97 0.68 6.95 0.10
N ARG A 98 0.15 6.06 0.94
CA ARG A 98 0.71 5.70 2.25
C ARG A 98 1.42 4.33 2.30
N HIS A 99 1.41 3.57 1.21
CA HIS A 99 1.96 2.21 1.20
C HIS A 99 3.50 2.13 1.13
N VAL A 100 4.17 3.21 0.70
CA VAL A 100 5.62 3.17 0.38
C VAL A 100 6.44 3.01 1.65
N GLY A 101 7.32 2.00 1.69
CA GLY A 101 8.05 1.63 2.91
C GLY A 101 7.08 1.26 4.04
N GLY A 102 7.33 1.73 5.26
CA GLY A 102 6.34 1.68 6.36
C GLY A 102 5.52 2.97 6.46
N GLY A 103 5.31 3.66 5.34
CA GLY A 103 4.87 5.05 5.29
C GLY A 103 6.03 6.06 5.38
N ILE A 104 5.74 7.30 4.99
CA ILE A 104 6.70 8.41 4.94
C ILE A 104 6.20 9.52 5.87
N SER A 105 6.97 9.85 6.92
CA SER A 105 6.61 10.94 7.83
C SER A 105 6.71 12.30 7.14
N ARG A 106 6.12 13.33 7.76
CA ARG A 106 6.22 14.71 7.26
C ARG A 106 7.65 15.18 7.04
N GLU A 107 8.54 14.92 8.00
CA GLU A 107 9.95 15.33 7.89
C GLU A 107 10.68 14.61 6.76
N GLU A 108 10.40 13.32 6.56
CA GLU A 108 10.96 12.56 5.43
C GLU A 108 10.39 13.05 4.10
N ALA A 109 9.08 13.31 4.03
CA ALA A 109 8.43 13.82 2.82
C ALA A 109 9.01 15.19 2.41
N GLU A 110 9.26 16.08 3.36
CA GLU A 110 9.92 17.36 3.10
C GLU A 110 11.35 17.16 2.57
N LYS A 111 12.15 16.27 3.19
CA LYS A 111 13.52 15.94 2.74
C LYS A 111 13.55 15.30 1.35
N LEU A 112 12.52 14.52 1.01
CA LEU A 112 12.38 13.85 -0.28
C LEU A 112 11.77 14.76 -1.37
N GLY A 113 11.43 16.01 -1.05
CA GLY A 113 10.78 16.93 -2.00
C GLY A 113 9.34 16.56 -2.35
N LEU A 114 8.69 15.72 -1.54
CA LEU A 114 7.30 15.29 -1.71
C LEU A 114 6.30 16.32 -1.13
N GLY A 115 6.80 17.30 -0.38
CA GLY A 115 6.02 18.33 0.30
C GLY A 115 5.74 18.00 1.77
N PRO A 116 5.09 18.91 2.51
CA PRO A 116 4.85 18.80 3.94
C PRO A 116 3.68 17.85 4.27
N LEU A 117 3.75 16.60 3.79
CA LEU A 117 2.68 15.60 3.87
C LEU A 117 3.02 14.49 4.87
N ASN A 118 2.05 14.08 5.68
CA ASN A 118 2.17 12.85 6.48
C ASN A 118 1.56 11.67 5.73
N LEU A 119 2.42 10.76 5.25
CA LEU A 119 2.06 9.61 4.43
C LEU A 119 2.27 8.30 5.20
N VAL A 120 2.05 8.31 6.51
CA VAL A 120 2.05 7.11 7.35
C VAL A 120 0.65 6.46 7.33
N PRO A 121 0.53 5.13 7.20
CA PRO A 121 -0.75 4.42 7.30
C PRO A 121 -1.48 4.71 8.63
N GLU A 122 -2.73 5.15 8.55
CA GLU A 122 -3.57 5.51 9.69
C GLU A 122 -4.67 4.47 9.92
N THR A 123 -5.44 4.13 8.87
CA THR A 123 -6.58 3.21 8.97
C THR A 123 -6.16 1.74 8.93
N ILE A 124 -7.06 0.83 9.33
CA ILE A 124 -6.79 -0.61 9.25
C ILE A 124 -6.59 -1.05 7.80
N GLU A 125 -7.35 -0.50 6.84
CA GLU A 125 -7.21 -0.82 5.42
C GLU A 125 -5.86 -0.34 4.85
N GLU A 126 -5.43 0.87 5.21
CA GLU A 126 -4.11 1.40 4.83
C GLU A 126 -2.98 0.52 5.39
N LYS A 127 -3.09 0.12 6.66
CA LYS A 127 -2.11 -0.77 7.31
C LYS A 127 -2.09 -2.15 6.67
N ILE A 128 -3.26 -2.75 6.35
CA ILE A 128 -3.33 -4.07 5.72
C ILE A 128 -2.63 -4.05 4.37
N VAL A 129 -2.90 -3.05 3.53
CA VAL A 129 -2.29 -2.97 2.20
C VAL A 129 -0.78 -2.73 2.30
N CYS A 130 -0.34 -1.79 3.16
CA CYS A 130 1.07 -1.53 3.38
C CYS A 130 1.81 -2.80 3.88
N TYR A 131 1.23 -3.52 4.83
CA TYR A 131 1.84 -4.73 5.38
C TYR A 131 1.82 -5.91 4.40
N ALA A 132 0.72 -6.09 3.66
CA ALA A 132 0.62 -7.12 2.63
C ALA A 132 1.67 -6.94 1.52
N ASP A 133 1.89 -5.69 1.08
CA ASP A 133 2.96 -5.33 0.15
C ASP A 133 4.34 -5.72 0.72
N LYS A 134 4.57 -5.49 2.03
CA LYS A 134 5.82 -5.88 2.71
C LYS A 134 5.98 -7.36 2.99
N LEU A 135 5.01 -8.18 2.60
CA LEU A 135 5.12 -9.64 2.63
C LEU A 135 5.29 -10.21 1.22
N VAL A 136 5.52 -9.38 0.21
CA VAL A 136 5.68 -9.80 -1.18
C VAL A 136 6.91 -9.12 -1.81
N ASP A 137 7.80 -9.93 -2.37
CA ASP A 137 8.92 -9.46 -3.21
C ASP A 137 8.76 -10.04 -4.63
N GLY A 138 8.60 -9.15 -5.61
CA GLY A 138 8.16 -9.52 -6.94
C GLY A 138 6.78 -10.19 -6.88
N ASP A 139 6.69 -11.46 -7.24
CA ASP A 139 5.48 -12.29 -7.14
C ASP A 139 5.58 -13.40 -6.06
N ARG A 140 6.63 -13.35 -5.22
CA ARG A 140 6.90 -14.33 -4.15
C ARG A 140 6.50 -13.76 -2.80
N ARG A 141 5.86 -14.59 -1.95
CA ARG A 141 5.64 -14.23 -0.54
C ARG A 141 6.94 -14.42 0.24
N ILE A 142 7.28 -13.47 1.10
CA ILE A 142 8.50 -13.46 1.91
C ILE A 142 8.18 -13.30 3.39
N ASP A 143 9.15 -13.65 4.24
CA ASP A 143 9.06 -13.36 5.66
C ASP A 143 9.26 -11.86 5.91
N PHE A 144 8.54 -11.31 6.90
CA PHE A 144 8.66 -9.87 7.21
C PHE A 144 10.08 -9.46 7.60
N GLN A 145 10.86 -10.39 8.18
CA GLN A 145 12.27 -10.17 8.50
C GLN A 145 13.15 -9.99 7.25
N GLU A 146 12.82 -10.62 6.12
CA GLU A 146 13.49 -10.34 4.84
C GLU A 146 13.26 -8.89 4.42
N THR A 147 12.04 -8.37 4.58
CA THR A 147 11.71 -6.97 4.30
C THR A 147 12.46 -6.00 5.21
N LEU A 148 12.52 -6.26 6.51
CA LEU A 148 13.27 -5.41 7.45
C LEU A 148 14.76 -5.35 7.07
N LYS A 149 15.36 -6.50 6.76
CA LYS A 149 16.75 -6.57 6.30
C LYS A 149 16.96 -5.77 5.02
N TYR A 150 16.09 -5.94 4.03
CA TYR A 150 16.16 -5.19 2.77
C TYR A 150 16.12 -3.66 3.00
N PHE A 151 15.18 -3.18 3.81
CA PHE A 151 15.08 -1.74 4.08
C PHE A 151 16.25 -1.23 4.93
N ALA A 152 16.75 -2.00 5.89
CA ALA A 152 17.89 -1.63 6.71
C ALA A 152 19.18 -1.53 5.89
N GLU A 153 19.41 -2.45 4.95
CA GLU A 153 20.54 -2.38 4.01
C GLU A 153 20.43 -1.18 3.07
N LYS A 154 19.22 -0.84 2.61
CA LYS A 154 18.97 0.23 1.65
C LYS A 154 19.00 1.63 2.26
N LEU A 155 18.44 1.80 3.46
CA LEU A 155 18.23 3.10 4.11
C LEU A 155 19.14 3.36 5.31
N GLY A 156 19.80 2.31 5.82
CA GLY A 156 20.51 2.30 7.09
C GLY A 156 19.65 1.72 8.23
N ALA A 157 20.28 0.95 9.12
CA ALA A 157 19.60 0.26 10.22
C ALA A 157 18.87 1.23 11.18
N GLU A 158 19.41 2.44 11.38
CA GLU A 158 18.85 3.46 12.26
C GLU A 158 17.82 4.36 11.55
N HIS A 159 17.44 4.05 10.31
CA HIS A 159 16.49 4.87 9.57
C HIS A 159 15.09 4.78 10.20
N PRO A 160 14.35 5.89 10.42
CA PRO A 160 13.03 5.88 11.06
C PRO A 160 12.00 4.94 10.41
N ALA A 161 12.13 4.70 9.11
CA ALA A 161 11.32 3.72 8.38
C ALA A 161 11.43 2.29 8.92
N ILE A 162 12.60 1.88 9.44
CA ILE A 162 12.80 0.55 10.02
C ILE A 162 11.93 0.38 11.26
N LYS A 163 12.00 1.34 12.17
CA LYS A 163 11.16 1.35 13.37
C LYS A 163 9.67 1.34 13.04
N ARG A 164 9.22 2.10 12.03
CA ARG A 164 7.81 2.07 11.60
C ARG A 164 7.39 0.71 11.04
N LEU A 165 8.27 0.02 10.32
CA LEU A 165 8.00 -1.34 9.84
C LEU A 165 7.90 -2.33 11.00
N GLU A 166 8.79 -2.24 11.99
CA GLU A 166 8.71 -3.07 13.21
C GLU A 166 7.41 -2.81 14.00
N GLU A 167 7.02 -1.54 14.15
CA GLU A 167 5.75 -1.16 14.79
C GLU A 167 4.55 -1.69 14.02
N LEU A 168 4.61 -1.68 12.68
CA LEU A 168 3.56 -2.24 11.82
C LEU A 168 3.47 -3.76 11.97
N ASP A 169 4.59 -4.47 11.96
CA ASP A 169 4.60 -5.92 12.19
C ASP A 169 4.06 -6.27 13.57
N LYS A 170 4.55 -5.59 14.61
CA LYS A 170 4.05 -5.76 15.98
C LYS A 170 2.54 -5.54 16.06
N PHE A 171 2.01 -4.50 15.42
CA PHE A 171 0.57 -4.26 15.34
C PHE A 171 -0.17 -5.47 14.76
N PHE A 172 0.31 -6.06 13.66
CA PHE A 172 -0.32 -7.24 13.07
C PHE A 172 -0.16 -8.50 13.94
N GLN A 173 0.99 -8.70 14.59
CA GLN A 173 1.16 -9.81 15.53
C GLN A 173 0.17 -9.69 16.70
N GLU A 174 -0.02 -8.50 17.26
CA GLU A 174 -0.93 -8.27 18.39
C GLU A 174 -2.40 -8.51 18.03
N ILE A 175 -2.85 -8.09 16.85
CA ILE A 175 -4.25 -8.30 16.47
C ILE A 175 -4.54 -9.73 15.97
N LEU A 176 -3.53 -10.43 15.46
CA LEU A 176 -3.69 -11.76 14.86
C LEU A 176 -3.46 -12.90 15.87
N ASN A 177 -2.75 -12.66 16.97
CA ASN A 177 -2.60 -13.60 18.08
C ASN A 177 -3.90 -13.74 18.88
#